data_AF-A0A968VXH1-F1
#
_entry.id   AF-A0A968VXH1-F1
#
_cell.length_a   1.000
_cell.length_b   1.000
_cell.length_c   1.000
_cell.angle_alpha   90.00
_cell.angle_beta   90.00
_cell.angle_gamma   90.00
#
_symmetry.space_group_name_H-M   'P 1'
#
loop_
_entity.id
_entity.type
_entity.pdbx_description
1 polymer ?
#
loop_
_entity_poly.entity_id
_entity_poly.type
_entity_poly.pdbx_seq_one_letter_code
_entity_poly.pdbx_strand_id
1 'polypeptide(L)' 'MEISDIKQRLSILTVLQHYNLKPDRNNQIKCPFHEDDKPSCRIYPDTNTFHCFPRFAVANN' A
#
# COMPACT_ATOMS: atom_id res chain seq x y z
N MET A 1 25.81 -9.64 -3.94
CA MET A 1 24.35 -9.58 -4.04
C MET A 1 24.01 -8.12 -4.04
N GLU A 2 23.56 -7.59 -5.17
CA GLU A 2 23.26 -6.16 -5.31
C GLU A 2 21.92 -5.86 -4.62
N ILE A 3 21.72 -4.62 -4.14
CA ILE A 3 20.43 -4.20 -3.54
C ILE A 3 19.25 -4.42 -4.50
N SER A 4 19.52 -4.31 -5.80
CA SER A 4 18.56 -4.52 -6.89
C SER A 4 17.99 -5.95 -6.90
N ASP A 5 18.83 -6.97 -6.67
CA ASP A 5 18.42 -8.37 -6.66
C ASP A 5 17.47 -8.67 -5.49
N ILE A 6 17.73 -8.03 -4.35
CA ILE A 6 16.90 -8.19 -3.14
C ILE A 6 15.52 -7.60 -3.38
N LYS A 7 15.45 -6.41 -3.99
CA LYS A 7 14.18 -5.74 -4.31
C LYS A 7 13.34 -6.51 -5.33
N GLN A 8 13.97 -7.21 -6.28
CA GLN A 8 13.26 -8.05 -7.24
C GLN A 8 12.64 -9.31 -6.61
N ARG A 9 13.26 -9.85 -5.56
CA ARG A 9 12.76 -11.05 -4.87
C ARG A 9 11.70 -10.74 -3.81
N LEU A 10 11.60 -9.49 -3.37
CA LEU A 10 10.67 -9.09 -2.33
C LEU A 10 9.32 -8.69 -2.94
N SER A 11 8.28 -9.48 -2.69
CA SER A 11 6.92 -9.11 -3.10
C SER A 11 6.32 -8.09 -2.15
N ILE A 12 5.49 -7.19 -2.67
CA ILE A 12 4.79 -6.17 -1.89
C ILE A 12 3.80 -6.80 -0.93
N LEU A 13 3.22 -7.95 -1.29
CA LEU A 13 2.36 -8.73 -0.41
C LEU A 13 3.14 -9.26 0.81
N THR A 14 4.37 -9.71 0.63
CA THR A 14 5.25 -10.13 1.73
C THR A 14 5.57 -8.95 2.66
N VAL A 15 5.83 -7.77 2.10
CA VAL A 15 6.06 -6.55 2.88
C VAL A 15 4.82 -6.17 3.68
N LEU A 16 3.65 -6.16 3.06
CA LEU A 16 2.39 -5.84 3.73
C LEU A 16 2.09 -6.83 4.87
N GLN A 17 2.29 -8.12 4.63
CA GLN A 17 2.13 -9.16 5.65
C GLN A 17 3.05 -8.97 6.85
N HIS A 18 4.30 -8.53 6.62
CA HIS A 18 5.26 -8.24 7.69
C HIS A 18 4.75 -7.13 8.63
N TYR A 19 4.00 -6.16 8.11
CA TYR A 19 3.37 -5.09 8.88
C TYR A 19 1.92 -5.41 9.30
N ASN A 20 1.48 -6.67 9.19
CA ASN A 20 0.11 -7.10 9.46
C ASN A 20 -0.97 -6.37 8.63
N LEU A 21 -0.59 -5.78 7.51
CA LEU A 21 -1.50 -5.13 6.57
C LEU A 21 -2.03 -6.16 5.57
N LYS A 22 -3.35 -6.26 5.46
CA LYS A 22 -4.01 -7.16 4.52
C LYS A 22 -4.85 -6.35 3.52
N PRO A 23 -4.55 -6.44 2.21
CA PRO A 23 -5.42 -5.87 1.20
C PRO A 23 -6.81 -6.50 1.25
N ASP A 24 -7.83 -5.69 1.02
CA ASP A 24 -9.21 -6.14 0.88
C ASP A 24 -9.45 -6.81 -0.49
N ARG A 25 -10.71 -7.16 -0.79
CA ARG A 25 -11.12 -7.79 -2.06
C ARG A 25 -10.80 -6.94 -3.30
N ASN A 26 -10.62 -5.64 -3.14
CA ASN A 26 -10.32 -4.69 -4.20
C ASN A 26 -8.83 -4.31 -4.23
N ASN A 27 -7.98 -5.05 -3.50
CA ASN A 27 -6.57 -4.75 -3.27
C ASN A 27 -6.34 -3.38 -2.63
N GLN A 28 -7.19 -2.96 -1.70
CA GLN A 28 -7.05 -1.69 -0.99
C GLN A 28 -6.72 -1.92 0.49
N ILE A 29 -5.94 -1.01 1.06
CA ILE A 29 -5.60 -0.96 2.49
C ILE A 29 -5.82 0.44 3.03
N LYS A 30 -6.02 0.54 4.35
CA LYS A 30 -5.82 1.81 5.05
C LYS A 30 -4.34 2.17 4.99
N CYS A 31 -4.04 3.40 4.60
CA CYS A 31 -2.66 3.85 4.53
C CYS A 31 -2.08 3.91 5.95
N PRO A 32 -0.92 3.29 6.24
CA PRO A 32 -0.27 3.42 7.53
C PRO A 32 0.47 4.77 7.69
N PHE A 33 0.61 5.54 6.61
CA PHE A 33 1.39 6.79 6.60
C PHE A 33 0.54 8.04 6.91
N HIS A 34 -0.79 7.94 6.82
CA HIS A 34 -1.69 9.03 7.15
C HIS A 34 -2.95 8.47 7.79
N GLU A 35 -3.47 9.16 8.81
CA GLU A 35 -4.72 8.78 9.47
C GLU A 35 -5.89 9.00 8.50
N ASP A 36 -6.52 7.90 8.09
CA ASP A 36 -7.68 7.90 7.21
C ASP A 36 -8.69 6.88 7.72
N ASP A 37 -9.96 7.28 7.77
CA ASP A 37 -11.04 6.39 8.16
C ASP A 37 -11.35 5.36 7.07
N LYS A 38 -11.02 5.68 5.81
CA LYS A 38 -11.32 4.86 4.63
C LYS A 38 -10.04 4.29 4.00
N PRO A 39 -10.12 3.11 3.35
CA PRO A 39 -9.02 2.61 2.55
C PRO A 39 -8.72 3.60 1.41
N SER A 40 -7.51 4.13 1.41
CA SER A 40 -7.03 5.13 0.46
C SER A 40 -5.77 4.69 -0.29
N CYS A 41 -5.20 3.54 0.07
CA CYS A 41 -4.03 2.99 -0.60
C CYS A 41 -4.41 1.74 -1.39
N ARG A 42 -4.11 1.73 -2.69
CA ARG A 42 -4.32 0.59 -3.59
C ARG A 42 -3.01 -0.13 -3.87
N ILE A 43 -3.05 -1.45 -3.81
CA ILE A 43 -1.91 -2.34 -4.02
C ILE A 43 -2.05 -2.99 -5.40
N TYR A 44 -0.93 -3.06 -6.13
CA TYR A 44 -0.82 -3.70 -7.44
C TYR A 44 0.21 -4.83 -7.32
N PRO A 45 -0.22 -6.06 -7.00
CA PRO A 45 0.69 -7.21 -6.86
C PRO A 45 1.45 -7.51 -8.15
N ASP A 46 0.81 -7.34 -9.31
CA ASP A 46 1.37 -7.68 -10.62
C ASP A 46 2.60 -6.83 -10.98
N THR A 47 2.56 -5.53 -10.64
CA THR A 47 3.66 -4.59 -10.88
C THR A 47 4.54 -4.40 -9.65
N ASN A 48 4.22 -5.07 -8.54
CA ASN A 48 4.89 -4.92 -7.26
C ASN A 48 4.91 -3.46 -6.75
N THR A 49 3.84 -2.71 -7.01
CA THR A 49 3.73 -1.28 -6.66
C THR A 49 2.49 -0.99 -5.80
N PHE A 50 2.48 0.17 -5.16
CA PHE A 50 1.29 0.71 -4.49
C PHE A 50 1.06 2.15 -4.92
N HIS A 51 -0.19 2.58 -4.84
CA HIS A 51 -0.55 3.98 -5.03
C HIS A 51 -1.47 4.41 -3.90
N CYS A 52 -1.04 5.44 -3.18
CA CYS A 52 -1.85 6.06 -2.15
C CYS A 52 -2.58 7.27 -2.74
N PHE A 53 -3.90 7.32 -2.58
CA PHE A 53 -4.74 8.46 -2.93
C PHE A 53 -5.07 9.22 -1.62
N PRO A 54 -4.14 10.06 -1.12
CA PRO A 54 -4.46 10.91 0.02
C PRO A 54 -5.67 11.74 -0.37
N ARG A 55 -6.75 11.68 0.43
CA ARG A 55 -7.85 12.61 0.22
C ARG A 55 -7.32 14.01 0.44
N PHE A 56 -7.36 14.84 -0.60
CA PHE A 56 -7.66 16.25 -0.40
C PHE A 56 -9.10 16.33 0.10
N ALA A 57 -9.32 16.04 1.39
CA ALA A 57 -10.56 16.40 2.04
C ALA A 57 -10.48 17.91 2.24
N VAL A 58 -10.89 18.69 1.24
CA VAL A 58 -11.39 20.04 1.52
C VAL A 58 -12.63 19.81 2.37
N ALA A 59 -12.46 19.84 3.70
CA ALA A 59 -13.56 20.03 4.61
C ALA A 59 -14.13 21.41 4.27
N ASN A 60 -15.20 21.44 3.48
CA ASN A 60 -15.99 22.65 3.31
C ASN A 60 -16.57 22.96 4.69
N ASN A 61 -16.08 24.05 5.28
CA ASN A 61 -16.68 24.71 6.43
C ASN A 61 -17.86 25.55 5.94
#